data_AF-Q1J2Y3-F1
#
_entry.id   AF-Q1J2Y3-F1
#
_cell.length_a   1.000
_cell.length_b   1.000
_cell.length_c   1.000
_cell.angle_alpha   90.00
_cell.angle_beta   90.00
_cell.angle_gamma   90.00
#
_symmetry.space_group_name_H-M   'P 1'
#
loop_
_entity.id
_entity.type
_entity.pdbx_description
1 polymer ?
#
loop_
_entity_poly.entity_id
_entity_poly.type
_entity_poly.pdbx_seq_one_letter_code
_entity_poly.pdbx_strand_id
1 'polypeptide(L)'
;MELRLNLGGYLQRHGLTAYRLAQAVEGRVSPNTVYTLARKPAQRIDLSTVGEVLEALGRLTGEPVSITDMLEEAAPPAPAPSPDPLAALRLDPARPAFDAANLKTFRRHGRPVTPRPGPSAEEVIAQDRSREPR
;
A
#
# COMPACT_ATOMS: atom_id res chain seq x y z
N MET A 1 -10.14 -9.26 -14.39
CA MET A 1 -10.89 -8.03 -14.71
C MET A 1 -11.69 -7.68 -13.48
N GLU A 2 -11.25 -6.69 -12.71
CA GLU A 2 -11.96 -6.25 -11.50
C GLU A 2 -12.78 -5.01 -11.88
N LEU A 3 -14.07 -5.02 -11.57
CA LEU A 3 -14.97 -3.88 -11.82
C LEU A 3 -15.19 -3.13 -10.52
N ARG A 4 -15.15 -1.80 -10.58
CA ARG A 4 -15.37 -0.91 -9.43
C ARG A 4 -16.54 0.03 -9.71
N LEU A 5 -17.34 0.31 -8.68
CA LEU A 5 -18.42 1.28 -8.79
C LEU A 5 -17.86 2.70 -8.59
N ASN A 6 -17.99 3.56 -9.60
CA ASN A 6 -17.57 4.96 -9.54
C ASN A 6 -18.77 5.92 -9.64
N LEU A 7 -19.45 6.12 -8.50
CA LEU A 7 -20.53 7.10 -8.38
C LEU A 7 -20.03 8.53 -8.57
N GLY A 8 -18.84 8.86 -8.06
CA GLY A 8 -18.26 10.20 -8.19
C GLY A 8 -18.06 10.63 -9.64
N GLY A 9 -17.50 9.75 -10.46
CA GLY A 9 -17.33 9.98 -11.89
C GLY A 9 -18.66 10.14 -12.63
N TYR A 10 -19.67 9.35 -12.26
CA TYR A 10 -21.02 9.50 -12.80
C TYR A 10 -21.61 10.87 -12.46
N LEU A 11 -21.61 11.27 -11.19
CA LEU A 11 -22.15 12.56 -10.75
C LEU A 11 -21.48 13.73 -11.48
N GLN A 12 -20.17 13.68 -11.68
CA GLN A 12 -19.43 14.71 -12.38
C GLN A 12 -19.82 14.83 -13.85
N ARG A 13 -20.02 13.70 -14.56
CA ARG A 13 -20.46 13.69 -15.97
C ARG A 13 -21.86 14.26 -16.15
N HIS A 14 -22.73 14.08 -15.17
CA HIS A 14 -24.12 14.56 -15.21
C HIS A 14 -24.32 15.92 -14.50
N GLY A 15 -23.24 16.59 -14.07
CA GLY A 15 -23.33 17.90 -13.40
C GLY A 15 -24.07 17.87 -12.06
N LEU A 16 -24.12 16.70 -11.41
CA LEU A 16 -24.79 16.50 -10.12
C LEU A 16 -23.78 16.60 -8.98
N THR A 17 -24.25 17.07 -7.82
CA THR A 17 -23.45 17.11 -6.60
C THR A 17 -23.83 15.95 -5.68
N ALA A 18 -22.84 15.45 -4.93
CA ALA A 18 -23.10 14.43 -3.90
C ALA A 18 -24.13 14.91 -2.85
N TYR A 19 -24.15 16.21 -2.57
CA TYR A 19 -25.15 16.84 -1.71
C TYR A 19 -26.58 16.69 -2.26
N ARG A 20 -26.79 16.98 -3.56
CA ARG A 20 -28.10 16.79 -4.19
C ARG A 20 -28.56 15.34 -4.16
N LEU A 21 -27.64 14.40 -4.40
CA LEU A 21 -27.96 12.99 -4.27
C LEU A 21 -28.33 12.63 -2.83
N ALA A 22 -27.55 13.10 -1.84
CA ALA A 22 -27.81 12.84 -0.42
C ALA A 22 -29.18 13.36 0.03
N GLN A 23 -29.63 14.50 -0.50
CA GLN A 23 -30.99 15.01 -0.28
C GLN A 23 -32.05 14.13 -0.93
N ALA A 24 -31.81 13.61 -2.14
CA ALA A 24 -32.76 12.75 -2.84
C ALA A 24 -32.93 11.34 -2.22
N VAL A 25 -31.91 10.86 -1.49
CA VAL A 25 -31.94 9.58 -0.76
C VAL A 25 -32.17 9.73 0.74
N GLU A 26 -32.52 10.93 1.20
CA GLU A 26 -32.73 11.21 2.62
C GLU A 26 -33.76 10.24 3.23
N GLY A 27 -33.44 9.69 4.41
CA GLY A 27 -34.26 8.68 5.09
C GLY A 27 -34.15 7.26 4.53
N ARG A 28 -33.51 7.05 3.37
CA ARG A 28 -33.35 5.73 2.74
C ARG A 28 -31.90 5.24 2.75
N VAL A 29 -30.96 6.16 2.54
CA VAL A 29 -29.52 5.89 2.61
C VAL A 29 -28.85 6.92 3.51
N SER A 30 -27.90 6.47 4.33
CA SER A 30 -27.09 7.36 5.16
C SER A 30 -26.33 8.38 4.29
N PRO A 31 -26.36 9.68 4.63
CA PRO A 31 -25.56 10.69 3.93
C PRO A 31 -24.07 10.34 3.88
N ASN A 32 -23.55 9.74 4.96
CA ASN A 32 -22.15 9.31 5.02
C ASN A 32 -21.82 8.27 3.95
N THR A 33 -22.75 7.33 3.68
CA THR A 33 -22.61 6.36 2.60
C THR A 33 -22.53 7.08 1.26
N VAL A 34 -23.43 8.02 0.98
CA VAL A 34 -23.44 8.79 -0.28
C VAL A 34 -22.12 9.52 -0.50
N TYR A 35 -21.62 10.24 0.51
CA TYR A 35 -20.35 10.96 0.40
C TYR A 35 -19.16 10.01 0.25
N THR A 36 -19.17 8.86 0.94
CA THR A 36 -18.12 7.86 0.82
C THR A 36 -18.07 7.30 -0.60
N LEU A 37 -19.23 6.98 -1.18
CA LEU A 37 -19.37 6.46 -2.55
C LEU A 37 -19.00 7.49 -3.61
N ALA A 38 -19.34 8.76 -3.40
CA ALA A 38 -18.96 9.83 -4.31
C ALA A 38 -17.45 10.12 -4.28
N ARG A 39 -16.78 9.90 -3.13
CA ARG A 39 -15.36 10.23 -2.95
C ARG A 39 -14.42 9.12 -3.42
N LYS A 40 -14.78 7.85 -3.20
CA LYS A 40 -13.92 6.71 -3.54
C LYS A 40 -14.72 5.61 -4.23
N PRO A 41 -14.16 4.98 -5.28
CA PRO A 41 -14.76 3.80 -5.85
C PRO A 41 -14.89 2.72 -4.77
N ALA A 42 -16.07 2.13 -4.64
CA ALA A 42 -16.34 1.12 -3.64
C ALA A 42 -16.21 -0.28 -4.24
N GLN A 43 -15.58 -1.20 -3.49
CA GLN A 43 -15.50 -2.62 -3.83
C GLN A 43 -16.66 -3.45 -3.27
N ARG A 44 -17.28 -3.02 -2.16
CA ARG A 44 -18.38 -3.73 -1.50
C ARG A 44 -19.45 -2.76 -1.09
N ILE A 45 -20.66 -3.01 -1.56
CA ILE A 45 -21.87 -2.25 -1.29
C ILE A 45 -23.04 -3.23 -1.24
N ASP A 46 -24.00 -2.96 -0.37
CA ASP A 46 -25.27 -3.67 -0.36
C ASP A 46 -26.13 -3.31 -1.58
N LEU A 47 -26.66 -4.34 -2.24
CA LEU A 47 -27.50 -4.18 -3.44
C LEU A 47 -28.75 -3.32 -3.20
N SER A 48 -29.30 -3.35 -1.98
CA SER A 48 -30.40 -2.47 -1.58
C SER A 48 -30.02 -0.99 -1.67
N THR A 49 -28.83 -0.64 -1.21
CA THR A 49 -28.30 0.73 -1.29
C THR A 49 -28.10 1.15 -2.76
N VAL A 50 -27.63 0.24 -3.61
CA VAL A 50 -27.51 0.53 -5.05
C VAL A 50 -28.87 0.82 -5.67
N GLY A 51 -29.89 0.03 -5.37
CA GLY A 51 -31.24 0.22 -5.89
C GLY A 51 -31.79 1.61 -5.54
N GLU A 52 -31.68 2.01 -4.27
CA GLU A 52 -32.12 3.33 -3.80
C GLU A 52 -31.36 4.48 -4.48
N VAL A 53 -30.05 4.33 -4.67
CA VAL A 53 -29.22 5.32 -5.35
C VAL A 53 -29.58 5.42 -6.83
N LEU A 54 -29.74 4.29 -7.53
CA LEU A 54 -30.14 4.26 -8.94
C LEU A 54 -31.50 4.91 -9.17
N GLU A 55 -32.47 4.60 -8.31
CA GLU A 55 -33.80 5.18 -8.39
C GLU A 55 -33.77 6.69 -8.13
N ALA A 56 -33.02 7.14 -7.11
CA ALA A 56 -32.85 8.57 -6.84
C ALA A 56 -32.12 9.30 -7.97
N LEU A 57 -31.09 8.68 -8.55
CA LEU A 57 -30.40 9.22 -9.72
C LEU A 57 -31.35 9.36 -10.90
N GLY A 58 -32.17 8.34 -11.19
CA GLY A 58 -33.13 8.39 -12.29
C GLY A 58 -34.18 9.49 -12.14
N ARG A 59 -34.59 9.79 -10.90
CA ARG A 59 -35.47 10.94 -10.62
C ARG A 59 -34.75 12.29 -10.82
N LEU A 60 -33.46 12.37 -10.51
CA LEU A 60 -32.67 13.60 -10.65
C LEU A 60 -32.26 13.89 -12.10
N THR A 61 -31.99 12.85 -12.89
CA THR A 61 -31.61 12.95 -14.30
C THR A 61 -32.83 12.98 -15.23
N GLY A 62 -33.97 12.45 -14.78
CA GLY A 62 -35.18 12.30 -15.60
C GLY A 62 -35.17 11.09 -16.51
N GLU A 63 -34.15 10.23 -16.41
CA GLU A 63 -33.97 9.04 -17.25
C GLU A 63 -33.58 7.83 -16.38
N PRO A 64 -33.98 6.60 -16.75
CA PRO A 64 -33.58 5.41 -16.00
C PRO A 64 -32.05 5.23 -16.04
N VAL A 65 -31.43 5.17 -14.87
CA VAL A 65 -29.98 4.98 -14.73
C VAL A 65 -29.66 3.50 -14.52
N SER A 66 -28.71 2.96 -15.28
CA SER A 66 -28.24 1.58 -15.11
C SER A 66 -26.99 1.53 -14.24
N ILE A 67 -26.80 0.41 -13.54
CA ILE A 67 -25.56 0.17 -12.79
C ILE A 67 -24.33 0.18 -13.70
N THR A 68 -24.48 -0.27 -14.95
CA THR A 68 -23.40 -0.31 -15.95
C THR A 68 -22.82 1.06 -16.25
N ASP A 69 -23.62 2.12 -16.12
CA ASP A 69 -23.19 3.49 -16.40
C ASP A 69 -22.22 4.02 -15.33
N MET A 70 -22.23 3.39 -14.15
CA MET A 70 -21.37 3.74 -13.02
C MET A 70 -20.21 2.77 -12.82
N LEU A 71 -20.16 1.65 -13.56
CA LEU A 71 -19.08 0.69 -13.44
C LEU A 71 -17.87 1.14 -14.26
N GLU A 72 -16.70 1.06 -13.66
CA GLU A 72 -15.43 1.26 -14.32
C GLU A 72 -14.56 0.02 -14.19
N GLU A 73 -13.73 -0.21 -15.19
CA GLU A 73 -12.64 -1.17 -15.06
C GLU A 73 -11.64 -0.66 -14.02
N ALA A 74 -11.36 -1.46 -13.00
CA ALA A 74 -10.30 -1.15 -12.07
C ALA A 74 -8.99 -1.18 -12.86
N ALA A 75 -8.36 0.00 -12.99
CA ALA A 75 -7.03 0.09 -13.56
C ALA A 75 -6.14 -0.95 -12.85
N PRO A 76 -5.35 -1.75 -13.60
CA PRO A 76 -4.44 -2.68 -12.97
C PRO A 76 -3.60 -1.89 -11.95
N PRO A 77 -3.35 -2.43 -10.75
CA PRO A 77 -2.52 -1.75 -9.78
C PRO A 77 -1.24 -1.37 -10.52
N ALA A 78 -0.91 -0.07 -10.50
CA ALA A 78 0.35 0.40 -11.07
C ALA A 78 1.42 -0.57 -10.58
N PRO A 79 2.25 -1.14 -11.47
CA PRO A 79 3.23 -2.13 -11.06
C PRO A 79 3.94 -1.53 -9.86
N ALA A 80 3.87 -2.22 -8.72
CA ALA A 80 4.58 -1.78 -7.52
C ALA A 80 5.99 -1.43 -8.00
N PRO A 81 6.53 -0.24 -7.65
CA PRO A 81 7.86 0.13 -8.10
C PRO A 81 8.72 -1.07 -7.78
N SER A 82 9.24 -1.75 -8.82
CA SER A 82 10.14 -2.86 -8.64
C SER A 82 11.17 -2.32 -7.66
N PRO A 83 11.38 -2.93 -6.49
CA PRO A 83 12.41 -2.48 -5.60
C PRO A 83 13.69 -2.66 -6.40
N ASP A 84 14.12 -1.60 -7.07
CA ASP A 84 15.34 -1.57 -7.82
C ASP A 84 16.39 -1.88 -6.74
N PRO A 85 16.99 -3.08 -6.75
CA PRO A 85 17.88 -3.50 -5.68
C PRO A 85 19.09 -2.56 -5.61
N LEU A 86 19.34 -1.79 -6.67
CA LEU A 86 20.39 -0.78 -6.76
C LEU A 86 19.92 0.62 -6.34
N ALA A 87 18.63 0.86 -6.11
CA ALA A 87 18.14 2.16 -5.63
C ALA A 87 18.76 2.54 -4.28
N ALA A 88 18.98 1.55 -3.39
CA ALA A 88 19.66 1.76 -2.11
C ALA A 88 21.17 2.08 -2.26
N LEU A 89 21.75 1.73 -3.41
CA LEU A 89 23.16 1.96 -3.75
C LEU A 89 23.40 3.25 -4.54
N ARG A 90 22.34 3.92 -5.01
CA ARG A 90 22.48 5.25 -5.60
C ARG A 90 23.01 6.20 -4.53
N LEU A 91 24.09 6.90 -4.86
CA LEU A 91 24.68 7.92 -4.01
C LEU A 91 23.65 9.04 -3.81
N ASP A 92 23.09 9.10 -2.60
CA ASP A 92 22.26 10.21 -2.17
C ASP A 92 23.15 11.46 -2.07
N PRO A 93 22.86 12.56 -2.80
CA PRO A 93 23.65 13.79 -2.76
C PRO A 93 23.68 14.44 -1.38
N ALA A 94 22.77 14.09 -0.46
CA ALA A 94 22.77 14.54 0.93
C ALA A 94 23.65 13.69 1.85
N ARG A 95 24.18 12.53 1.41
CA ARG A 95 25.13 11.75 2.21
C ARG A 95 26.48 12.48 2.24
N PRO A 96 27.06 12.69 3.43
CA PRO A 96 28.39 13.27 3.52
C PRO A 96 29.39 12.39 2.76
N ALA A 97 30.13 13.00 1.83
CA ALA A 97 31.18 12.31 1.10
C ALA A 97 32.25 11.80 2.08
N PHE A 98 32.74 10.58 1.83
CA PHE A 98 33.85 10.03 2.60
C PHE A 98 35.09 10.91 2.39
N ASP A 99 35.57 11.53 3.47
CA ASP A 99 36.78 12.34 3.45
C ASP A 99 37.99 11.50 3.88
N ALA A 100 38.80 11.12 2.88
CA ALA A 100 40.03 10.37 3.10
C ALA A 100 41.04 11.15 3.97
N ALA A 101 40.98 12.49 4.02
CA ALA A 101 41.88 13.28 4.85
C ALA A 101 41.57 13.16 6.35
N ASN A 102 40.33 12.81 6.71
CA ASN A 102 39.88 12.64 8.09
C ASN A 102 39.86 11.17 8.57
N LEU A 103 40.55 10.28 7.86
CA LEU A 103 40.73 8.90 8.25
C LEU A 103 41.38 8.80 9.64
N LYS A 104 40.58 8.43 10.65
CA LYS A 104 41.11 8.10 11.97
C LYS A 104 41.85 6.77 11.88
N THR A 105 43.17 6.82 11.83
CA THR A 105 44.01 5.63 11.91
C THR A 105 43.85 5.00 13.29
N PHE A 106 43.36 3.76 13.33
CA PHE A 106 43.26 3.02 14.57
C PHE A 106 44.66 2.76 15.13
N ARG A 107 45.01 3.43 16.23
CA ARG A 107 46.25 3.16 16.97
C ARG A 107 45.95 2.11 18.03
N ARG A 108 46.53 0.92 17.86
CA ARG A 108 46.46 -0.14 18.87
C ARG A 108 47.23 0.33 20.11
N HIS A 109 46.53 0.54 21.23
CA HIS A 109 47.14 0.73 22.53
C HIS A 109 47.09 -0.60 23.29
N GLY A 110 48.27 -1.15 23.60
CA GLY A 110 48.41 -2.43 24.29
C GLY A 110 49.55 -3.27 23.72
N ARG A 111 50.01 -4.25 24.51
CA ARG A 111 51.01 -5.21 24.06
C ARG A 111 50.30 -6.25 23.18
N PRO A 112 50.82 -6.61 22.00
CA PRO A 112 50.23 -7.69 21.22
C PRO A 112 50.26 -8.97 22.04
N VAL A 113 49.09 -9.56 22.26
CA VAL A 113 48.98 -10.88 22.88
C VAL A 113 48.87 -11.89 21.76
N THR A 114 49.80 -12.82 21.69
CA THR A 114 49.67 -14.00 20.83
C THR A 114 48.66 -14.92 21.52
N PRO A 115 47.44 -15.10 20.98
CA PRO A 115 46.50 -16.03 21.57
C PRO A 115 47.13 -17.42 21.53
N ARG A 116 47.03 -18.14 22.66
CA ARG A 116 47.42 -19.55 22.70
C ARG A 116 46.52 -20.28 21.69
N PRO A 117 47.09 -21.08 20.77
CA PRO A 117 46.27 -21.79 19.80
C PRO A 117 45.27 -22.67 20.56
N GLY A 118 43.99 -22.44 20.29
CA GLY A 118 42.92 -23.30 20.76
C GLY A 118 42.86 -24.60 19.94
N PRO A 119 41.98 -25.53 20.33
CA PRO A 119 41.72 -26.70 19.50
C PRO A 119 41.31 -26.26 18.10
N SER A 120 41.77 -27.01 17.11
CA SER A 120 41.40 -26.81 15.71
C SER A 120 39.88 -26.95 15.56
N ALA A 121 39.33 -26.32 14.51
CA ALA A 121 37.91 -26.44 14.21
C ALA A 121 37.46 -27.92 14.09
N GLU A 122 38.34 -28.79 13.59
CA GLU A 122 38.09 -30.22 13.47
C GLU A 122 37.96 -30.92 14.83
N GLU A 123 38.84 -30.58 15.78
CA GLU A 123 38.79 -31.13 17.15
C GLU A 123 37.53 -30.70 17.90
N VAL A 124 37.09 -29.45 17.72
CA VAL A 124 35.84 -28.96 18.33
C VAL A 124 34.63 -29.72 17.78
N ILE A 125 34.59 -29.96 16.46
CA ILE A 125 33.50 -30.71 15.80
C ILE A 125 33.49 -32.18 16.25
N ALA A 126 34.66 -32.81 16.41
CA ALA A 126 34.77 -34.18 16.89
C ALA A 126 34.32 -34.34 18.35
N GLN A 127 34.63 -33.35 19.19
CA GLN A 127 34.23 -33.34 20.60
C GLN A 127 32.71 -33.15 20.77
N ASP A 128 32.09 -32.32 19.92
CA ASP A 128 30.64 -32.11 19.92
C ASP A 128 29.87 -33.38 19.50
N ARG A 129 30.37 -34.10 18.50
CA ARG A 129 29.80 -35.40 18.06
C ARG A 129 29.94 -36.52 19.09
N SER A 130 30.89 -36.41 20.01
CA SER A 130 31.15 -37.41 21.06
C SER A 130 30.34 -37.16 22.34
N ARG A 131 29.67 -36.00 22.45
CA ARG A 131 28.69 -35.74 23.51
C ARG A 131 27.32 -36.25 23.05
N GLU A 132 27.02 -37.51 23.35
CA GLU A 132 25.62 -37.97 23.26
C GLU A 132 24.74 -37.17 24.24
N PRO A 133 23.54 -36.72 23.83
CA PRO A 133 22.60 -36.08 24.73
C PRO A 133 22.16 -37.11 25.78
N ARG A 134 22.40 -36.81 27.05
CA ARG A 134 21.79 -37.52 28.18
C ARG A 134 20.30 -37.23 28.28
#